data_AF-A0AAU6HDX8-F1
#
_entry.id   AF-A0AAU6HDX8-F1
#
_cell.length_a   1.000
_cell.length_b   1.000
_cell.length_c   1.000
_cell.angle_alpha   90.00
_cell.angle_beta   90.00
_cell.angle_gamma   90.00
#
_symmetry.space_group_name_H-M   'P 1'
#
loop_
_entity.id
_entity.type
_entity.pdbx_description
1 polymer ?
#
loop_
_entity_poly.entity_id
_entity_poly.type
_entity_poly.pdbx_seq_one_letter_code
_entity_poly.pdbx_strand_id
1 'polypeptide(L)'
;MLHLPEFVASLPGESPLRGKYGQPPEYVAQWLLPIGAVVAGVLLLVSGAVAGGVLLLAGGAGVGFLFSRLAAAAEEARERWARSLYCRQCPATFLREDAVTV
;
A
#
# COMPACT_ATOMS: atom_id res chain seq x y z
N MET A 1 4.15 -19.72 -19.90
CA MET A 1 3.96 -18.52 -19.04
C MET A 1 4.12 -18.98 -17.60
N LEU A 2 4.70 -18.16 -16.73
CA LEU A 2 4.91 -18.52 -15.32
C LEU A 2 4.23 -17.47 -14.44
N HIS A 3 3.76 -17.84 -13.24
CA HIS A 3 3.30 -16.86 -12.28
C HIS A 3 4.47 -15.98 -11.83
N LEU A 4 4.30 -14.65 -11.83
CA LEU A 4 5.37 -13.72 -11.44
C LEU A 4 5.92 -14.00 -10.03
N PRO A 5 5.08 -14.34 -9.02
CA PRO A 5 5.57 -14.73 -7.70
C PRO A 5 6.50 -15.95 -7.72
N GLU A 6 6.14 -16.98 -8.50
CA GLU A 6 6.95 -18.20 -8.65
C GLU A 6 8.26 -17.90 -9.38
N PHE A 7 8.22 -17.01 -10.37
CA PHE A 7 9.42 -16.57 -11.08
C PHE A 7 10.39 -15.87 -10.12
N VAL A 8 9.90 -14.93 -9.33
CA VAL A 8 10.70 -14.19 -8.33
C VAL A 8 11.25 -15.10 -7.23
N ALA A 9 10.47 -16.12 -6.81
CA ALA A 9 10.90 -17.13 -5.86
C ALA A 9 12.02 -18.02 -6.41
N SER A 10 12.00 -18.33 -7.72
CA SER A 10 13.03 -19.13 -8.39
C SER A 10 14.35 -18.40 -8.63
N LEU A 11 14.37 -17.06 -8.53
CA LEU A 11 15.57 -16.27 -8.73
C LEU A 11 16.54 -16.37 -7.53
N PRO A 12 17.86 -16.45 -7.77
CA PRO A 12 18.85 -16.37 -6.71
C PRO A 12 18.78 -15.01 -6.01
N GLY A 13 19.14 -14.99 -4.71
CA GLY A 13 18.97 -13.82 -3.85
C GLY A 13 19.64 -12.54 -4.37
N GLU A 14 20.77 -12.68 -5.06
CA GLU A 14 21.56 -11.56 -5.60
C GLU A 14 21.14 -11.13 -7.01
N SER A 15 20.09 -11.74 -7.58
CA SER A 15 19.66 -11.40 -8.93
C SER A 15 19.09 -9.97 -8.99
N PRO A 16 19.57 -9.11 -9.90
CA PRO A 16 19.01 -7.77 -10.11
C PRO A 16 17.53 -7.82 -10.56
N LEU A 17 17.08 -8.95 -11.09
CA LEU A 17 15.70 -9.16 -11.49
C LEU A 17 14.74 -9.23 -10.29
N ARG A 18 15.23 -9.60 -9.09
CA ARG A 18 14.43 -9.52 -7.86
C ARG A 18 14.11 -8.08 -7.46
N GLY A 19 15.03 -7.14 -7.70
CA GLY A 19 14.76 -5.72 -7.46
C GLY A 19 13.73 -5.16 -8.44
N LYS A 20 13.76 -5.63 -9.70
CA LYS A 20 12.84 -5.16 -10.75
C LYS A 20 11.43 -5.75 -10.66
N TYR A 21 11.32 -7.04 -10.37
CA TYR A 21 10.06 -7.78 -10.38
C TYR A 21 9.58 -8.19 -8.98
N GLY A 22 10.28 -7.77 -7.93
CA GLY A 22 9.96 -8.10 -6.55
C GLY A 22 8.59 -7.62 -6.12
N GLN A 23 8.10 -8.19 -5.02
CA GLN A 23 6.82 -7.81 -4.45
C GLN A 23 6.85 -6.32 -4.04
N PRO A 24 5.79 -5.55 -4.33
CA PRO A 24 5.67 -4.18 -3.85
C PRO A 24 5.78 -4.11 -2.31
N PRO A 25 6.41 -3.06 -1.76
CA PRO A 25 6.56 -2.90 -0.33
C PRO A 25 5.20 -2.84 0.36
N GLU A 26 5.12 -3.37 1.58
CA GLU A 26 3.91 -3.22 2.40
C GLU A 26 3.87 -1.82 2.97
N TYR A 27 2.69 -1.21 2.94
CA TYR A 27 2.48 0.05 3.62
C TYR A 27 1.93 -0.23 5.01
N VAL A 28 2.81 -0.32 6.01
CA VAL A 28 2.40 -0.32 7.41
C VAL A 28 2.04 1.11 7.78
N ALA A 29 0.75 1.44 7.72
CA ALA A 29 0.28 2.74 8.16
C ALA A 29 0.61 2.92 9.66
N GLN A 30 1.42 3.93 9.97
CA GLN A 30 1.76 4.26 11.36
C GLN A 30 0.58 5.01 12.02
N TRP A 31 -0.39 4.25 12.51
CA TRP A 31 -1.63 4.76 13.12
C TRP A 31 -1.43 5.53 14.43
N LEU A 32 -0.23 5.46 15.02
CA LEU A 32 0.08 6.05 16.32
C LEU A 32 -0.10 7.58 16.32
N LEU A 33 0.31 8.25 15.23
CA LEU A 33 0.14 9.69 15.06
C LEU A 33 -1.33 10.13 14.89
N PRO A 34 -2.10 9.60 13.92
CA PRO A 34 -3.49 10.00 13.75
C PRO A 34 -4.37 9.65 14.97
N ILE A 35 -4.14 8.50 15.61
CA ILE A 35 -4.84 8.14 16.86
C ILE A 35 -4.49 9.13 17.97
N GLY A 36 -3.20 9.46 18.14
CA GLY A 36 -2.76 10.44 19.13
C GLY A 36 -3.37 11.82 18.90
N ALA A 37 -3.46 12.27 17.64
CA ALA A 37 -4.08 13.54 17.28
C ALA A 37 -5.58 13.58 17.60
N VAL A 38 -6.30 12.48 17.36
CA VAL A 38 -7.73 12.38 17.71
C VAL A 38 -7.94 12.45 19.22
N VAL A 39 -7.16 11.69 20.00
CA VAL A 39 -7.25 11.71 21.47
C VAL A 39 -6.94 13.11 22.02
N ALA A 40 -5.88 13.75 21.54
CA ALA A 40 -5.54 15.12 21.93
C ALA A 40 -6.63 16.14 21.53
N GLY A 41 -7.22 15.98 20.34
CA GLY A 41 -8.33 16.80 19.88
C GLY A 41 -9.56 16.70 20.80
N VAL A 42 -9.93 15.48 21.21
CA VAL A 42 -11.04 15.25 22.16
C VAL A 42 -10.74 15.90 23.51
N LEU A 43 -9.53 15.77 24.03
CA LEU A 43 -9.14 16.39 25.31
C LEU A 43 -9.24 17.93 25.26
N LEU A 44 -8.83 18.56 24.15
CA LEU A 44 -8.95 20.01 23.97
C LEU A 44 -10.40 20.49 23.87
N LEU A 45 -11.29 19.69 23.24
CA LEU A 45 -12.72 20.02 23.20
C LEU A 45 -13.32 20.02 24.60
N VAL A 46 -13.00 19.00 25.41
CA VAL A 46 -13.50 18.88 26.79
C VAL A 46 -12.95 19.99 27.69
N SER A 47 -11.74 20.48 27.43
CA SER A 47 -11.14 21.60 28.17
C SER A 47 -11.61 22.99 27.71
N GLY A 48 -12.58 23.07 26.79
CA GLY A 48 -13.13 24.34 26.27
C GLY A 48 -12.27 25.03 25.19
N ALA A 49 -11.17 24.41 24.76
CA ALA A 49 -10.32 24.90 23.68
C ALA A 49 -10.87 24.43 22.31
N VAL A 50 -12.11 24.84 22.02
CA VAL A 50 -12.91 24.31 20.90
C VAL A 50 -12.19 24.44 19.55
N ALA A 51 -11.60 25.60 19.25
CA ALA A 51 -10.89 25.82 17.99
C ALA A 51 -9.68 24.87 17.82
N GLY A 52 -8.91 24.64 18.88
CA GLY A 52 -7.76 23.73 18.85
C GLY A 52 -8.19 22.27 18.72
N GLY A 53 -9.27 21.88 19.40
CA GLY A 53 -9.83 20.54 19.29
C GLY A 53 -10.36 20.22 17.89
N VAL A 54 -11.09 21.14 17.27
CA VAL A 54 -11.59 20.98 15.89
C VAL A 54 -10.44 20.89 14.89
N LEU A 55 -9.40 21.72 15.01
CA LEU A 55 -8.22 21.66 14.14
C LEU A 55 -7.49 20.33 14.24
N LEU A 56 -7.29 19.80 15.46
CA LEU A 56 -6.64 18.51 15.66
C LEU A 56 -7.48 17.35 15.10
N LEU A 57 -8.80 17.39 15.28
CA LEU A 57 -9.69 16.36 14.73
C LEU A 57 -9.71 16.40 13.20
N ALA A 58 -9.82 17.59 12.60
CA ALA A 58 -9.78 17.75 11.15
C ALA A 58 -8.43 17.32 10.57
N GLY A 59 -7.33 17.71 11.21
CA GLY A 59 -5.97 17.29 10.82
C GLY A 59 -5.76 15.78 10.95
N GLY A 60 -6.17 15.20 12.09
CA GLY A 60 -6.07 13.76 12.34
C GLY A 60 -6.90 12.93 11.35
N ALA A 61 -8.14 13.38 11.06
CA ALA A 61 -9.00 12.74 10.06
C ALA A 61 -8.42 12.84 8.64
N GLY A 62 -7.90 14.02 8.26
CA GLY A 62 -7.27 14.21 6.94
C GLY A 62 -6.04 13.34 6.74
N VAL A 63 -5.14 13.30 7.72
CA VAL A 63 -3.93 12.45 7.67
C VAL A 63 -4.31 10.97 7.72
N GLY A 64 -5.28 10.59 8.56
CA GLY A 64 -5.80 9.21 8.61
C GLY A 64 -6.41 8.75 7.28
N PHE A 65 -7.16 9.63 6.59
CA PHE A 65 -7.69 9.36 5.26
C PHE A 65 -6.59 9.23 4.20
N LEU A 66 -5.54 10.04 4.27
CA LEU A 66 -4.40 9.91 3.36
C LEU A 66 -3.68 8.56 3.56
N PHE A 67 -3.41 8.16 4.81
CA PHE A 67 -2.79 6.88 5.10
C PHE A 67 -3.65 5.68 4.71
N SER A 68 -4.98 5.76 4.85
CA SER A 68 -5.87 4.69 4.38
C SER A 68 -5.84 4.55 2.86
N ARG A 69 -5.76 5.66 2.12
CA ARG A 69 -5.61 5.66 0.66
C ARG A 69 -4.27 5.06 0.22
N LEU A 70 -3.18 5.42 0.89
CA LEU A 70 -1.85 4.86 0.61
C LEU A 70 -1.80 3.36 0.91
N ALA A 71 -2.39 2.93 2.02
CA ALA A 71 -2.51 1.52 2.37
C ALA A 71 -3.31 0.74 1.31
N ALA A 72 -4.47 1.26 0.90
CA ALA A 72 -5.29 0.64 -0.14
C ALA A 72 -4.54 0.54 -1.48
N ALA A 73 -3.86 1.61 -1.90
CA ALA A 73 -3.08 1.61 -3.14
C ALA A 73 -1.92 0.60 -3.11
N ALA A 74 -1.25 0.45 -1.97
CA ALA A 74 -0.19 -0.54 -1.79
C ALA A 74 -0.74 -1.97 -1.85
N GLU A 75 -1.89 -2.22 -1.22
CA GLU A 75 -2.54 -3.54 -1.26
C GLU A 75 -3.00 -3.88 -2.67
N GLU A 76 -3.64 -2.95 -3.38
CA GLU A 76 -4.03 -3.13 -4.79
C GLU A 76 -2.82 -3.43 -5.69
N ALA A 77 -1.68 -2.77 -5.45
CA ALA A 77 -0.45 -3.05 -6.18
C ALA A 77 0.07 -4.47 -5.91
N ARG A 78 -0.02 -4.95 -4.67
CA ARG A 78 0.33 -6.33 -4.28
C ARG A 78 -0.62 -7.35 -4.89
N GLU A 79 -1.92 -7.09 -4.86
CA GLU A 79 -2.92 -7.97 -5.48
C GLU A 79 -2.74 -8.05 -6.99
N ARG A 80 -2.42 -6.93 -7.66
CA ARG A 80 -2.07 -6.93 -9.09
C ARG A 80 -0.80 -7.73 -9.35
N TRP A 81 0.23 -7.54 -8.53
CA TRP A 81 1.47 -8.31 -8.63
C TRP A 81 1.23 -9.83 -8.44
N ALA A 82 0.43 -10.22 -7.45
CA ALA A 82 0.13 -11.63 -7.16
C ALA A 82 -0.59 -12.33 -8.32
N ARG A 83 -1.42 -11.59 -9.08
CA ARG A 83 -2.15 -12.09 -10.24
C ARG A 83 -1.39 -11.98 -11.56
N SER A 84 -0.23 -11.33 -11.56
CA SER A 84 0.53 -11.09 -12.78
C SER A 84 1.29 -12.35 -13.24
N LEU A 85 1.41 -12.44 -14.57
CA LEU A 85 2.11 -13.50 -15.27
C LEU A 85 3.38 -12.95 -15.92
N TYR A 86 4.40 -13.80 -16.00
CA TYR A 86 5.66 -13.53 -16.68
C TYR A 86 5.81 -14.42 -17.92
N CYS A 87 6.11 -13.78 -19.06
CA CYS A 87 6.48 -14.47 -20.29
C CYS A 87 7.97 -14.84 -20.25
N ARG A 88 8.31 -16.09 -20.59
CA ARG A 88 9.73 -16.53 -20.61
C ARG A 88 10.45 -16.18 -21.90
N GLN A 89 9.72 -16.04 -23.01
CA GLN A 89 10.27 -15.65 -24.31
C GLN A 89 10.40 -14.13 -24.48
N CYS A 90 9.55 -13.38 -23.79
CA CYS A 90 9.42 -11.94 -23.89
C CYS A 90 9.43 -11.38 -22.47
N PRO A 91 10.26 -10.37 -22.13
CA PRO A 91 10.38 -9.84 -20.77
C PRO A 91 9.16 -8.99 -20.34
N ALA A 92 7.98 -9.28 -20.90
CA ALA A 92 6.71 -8.65 -20.63
C ALA A 92 6.01 -9.31 -19.43
N THR A 93 5.37 -8.45 -18.63
CA THR A 93 4.47 -8.82 -17.55
C THR A 93 3.05 -8.39 -17.92
N PHE A 94 2.07 -9.23 -17.67
CA PHE A 94 0.66 -8.96 -17.99
C PHE A 94 -0.24 -9.57 -16.91
N LEU A 95 -1.47 -9.07 -16.82
CA LEU A 95 -2.44 -9.63 -15.90
C LEU A 95 -3.08 -10.88 -16.53
N ARG A 96 -3.52 -11.80 -15.68
CA ARG A 96 -4.19 -13.01 -16.14
C ARG A 96 -5.48 -12.69 -16.89
N GLU A 97 -6.25 -11.68 -16.44
CA GLU A 97 -7.45 -11.23 -17.14
C GLU A 97 -7.19 -10.79 -18.59
N ASP A 98 -6.07 -10.11 -18.86
CA ASP A 98 -5.71 -9.63 -20.20
C ASP A 98 -5.30 -10.77 -21.15
N ALA A 99 -4.95 -11.93 -20.61
CA ALA A 99 -4.49 -13.09 -21.40
C ALA A 99 -5.64 -13.96 -21.94
N VAL A 100 -6.86 -13.81 -21.39
CA VAL A 100 -8.03 -14.64 -21.75
C VAL A 100 -8.91 -13.97 -22.82
N THR A 101 -8.71 -12.67 -23.06
CA THR A 101 -9.49 -11.89 -24.03
C THR A 101 -8.99 -11.99 -25.48
N VAL A 102 -8.21 -13.02 -25.83
CA VAL A 102 -7.70 -13.26 -27.19
C VAL A 102 -8.37 -14.49 -27.80
#